data_AF-Q08W82-F1
#
_entry.id   AF-Q08W82-F1
#
_cell.length_a   1.000
_cell.length_b   1.000
_cell.length_c   1.000
_cell.angle_alpha   90.00
_cell.angle_beta   90.00
_cell.angle_gamma   90.00
#
_symmetry.space_group_name_H-M   'P 1'
#
loop_
_entity.id
_entity.type
_entity.pdbx_description
1 polymer ?
#
loop_
_entity_poly.entity_id
_entity_poly.type
_entity_poly.pdbx_seq_one_letter_code
_entity_poly.pdbx_strand_id
1 'polypeptide(L)'
;MRSGMPLSRLHEVLQAAFGWTHSHMHMFEDTSGLQYGHKAAGNADDIGFGGPPLRDERKYTVADIAPRPRNTFSYIYDFGDDWVHRIRVKKVQPPERSGRYPSCTAGDRAAPPDDCGGVPGYVRLLEILRNPRHEEHEEMLEWIGGSFDPEAFDLKATDKAVRSVR
;
A
#
# COMPACT_ATOMS: atom_id res chain seq x y z
N MET A 1 1.70 11.51 9.09
CA MET A 1 2.78 10.57 9.49
C MET A 1 4.01 11.35 9.95
N ARG A 2 4.99 10.69 10.59
CA ARG A 2 6.27 11.31 11.02
C ARG A 2 7.32 11.15 9.92
N SER A 3 8.18 12.15 9.71
CA SER A 3 9.24 12.08 8.68
C SER A 3 10.28 11.00 8.97
N GLY A 4 10.65 10.80 10.24
CA GLY A 4 11.56 9.73 10.68
C GLY A 4 10.90 8.35 10.82
N MET A 5 9.72 8.12 10.24
CA MET A 5 9.08 6.80 10.24
C MET A 5 9.90 5.85 9.35
N PRO A 6 10.34 4.68 9.84
CA PRO A 6 11.00 3.66 9.02
C PRO A 6 10.09 3.19 7.88
N LEU A 7 10.67 2.79 6.75
CA LEU A 7 9.89 2.31 5.61
C LEU A 7 9.12 1.02 5.91
N SER A 8 9.66 0.13 6.76
CA SER A 8 8.91 -1.03 7.27
C SER A 8 7.61 -0.65 7.98
N ARG A 9 7.63 0.44 8.77
CA ARG A 9 6.42 0.97 9.41
C ARG A 9 5.49 1.68 8.44
N LEU A 10 6.04 2.32 7.41
CA LEU A 10 5.22 2.88 6.35
C LEU A 10 4.46 1.78 5.59
N HIS A 11 5.10 0.63 5.33
CA HIS A 11 4.42 -0.54 4.75
C HIS A 11 3.21 -0.94 5.59
N GLU A 12 3.37 -1.06 6.91
CA GLU A 12 2.25 -1.40 7.80
C GLU A 12 1.11 -0.38 7.76
N VAL A 13 1.45 0.91 7.67
CA VAL A 13 0.45 1.98 7.51
C VAL A 13 -0.30 1.86 6.19
N LEU A 14 0.38 1.51 5.10
CA LEU A 14 -0.25 1.32 3.79
C LEU A 14 -1.17 0.09 3.81
N GLN A 15 -0.71 -1.03 4.36
CA GLN A 15 -1.54 -2.25 4.51
C GLN A 15 -2.82 -1.95 5.30
N ALA A 16 -2.70 -1.29 6.45
CA ALA A 16 -3.86 -0.88 7.24
C ALA A 16 -4.77 0.14 6.52
N ALA A 17 -4.22 0.98 5.64
CA ALA A 17 -5.00 1.95 4.88
C ALA A 17 -5.82 1.30 3.75
N PHE A 18 -5.25 0.29 3.09
CA PHE A 18 -5.89 -0.46 2.00
C PHE A 18 -6.70 -1.67 2.50
N GLY A 19 -6.60 -2.03 3.79
CA GLY A 19 -7.28 -3.21 4.33
C GLY A 19 -6.66 -4.52 3.85
N TRP A 20 -5.39 -4.50 3.45
CA TRP A 20 -4.65 -5.67 3.00
C TRP A 20 -4.04 -6.46 4.15
N THR A 21 -3.62 -7.69 3.84
CA THR A 21 -3.36 -8.73 4.84
C THR A 21 -1.89 -8.93 5.19
N HIS A 22 -0.97 -8.17 4.58
CA HIS A 22 0.47 -8.37 4.67
C HIS A 22 0.94 -9.73 4.15
N SER A 23 0.16 -10.40 3.30
CA SER A 23 0.44 -11.78 2.88
C SER A 23 1.57 -11.89 1.86
N HIS A 24 1.91 -10.78 1.20
CA HIS A 24 2.84 -10.78 0.06
C HIS A 24 4.09 -9.94 0.28
N MET A 25 5.08 -10.18 -0.58
CA MET A 25 6.30 -9.35 -0.63
C MET A 25 5.98 -7.93 -1.10
N HIS A 26 6.81 -6.99 -0.64
CA HIS A 26 6.71 -5.59 -1.02
C HIS A 26 8.09 -4.95 -1.13
N MET A 27 8.12 -3.79 -1.79
CA MET A 27 9.28 -2.93 -1.85
C MET A 27 8.90 -1.47 -2.06
N PHE A 28 9.81 -0.58 -1.73
CA PHE A 28 9.79 0.82 -2.09
C PHE A 28 10.86 1.09 -3.14
N GLU A 29 10.58 1.99 -4.07
CA GLU A 29 11.55 2.45 -5.07
C GLU A 29 11.57 3.97 -5.11
N ASP A 30 12.75 4.58 -4.95
CA ASP A 30 12.90 6.02 -5.08
C ASP A 30 13.08 6.46 -6.55
N THR A 31 13.06 7.77 -6.80
CA THR A 31 13.21 8.29 -8.17
C THR A 31 14.58 8.05 -8.80
N SER A 32 15.57 7.58 -8.03
CA SER A 32 16.90 7.19 -8.55
C SER A 32 16.99 5.71 -8.90
N GLY A 33 15.91 4.94 -8.66
CA GLY A 33 15.86 3.50 -8.88
C GLY A 33 16.43 2.69 -7.72
N LEU A 34 16.71 3.30 -6.56
CA LEU A 34 17.12 2.54 -5.38
C LEU A 34 15.92 1.84 -4.76
N GLN A 35 16.13 0.57 -4.40
CA GLN A 35 15.08 -0.32 -3.91
C GLN A 35 15.27 -0.62 -2.43
N TYR A 36 14.17 -0.61 -1.68
CA TYR A 36 14.12 -0.83 -0.24
C TYR A 36 13.04 -1.85 0.09
N GLY A 37 13.35 -2.88 0.86
CA GLY A 37 12.37 -3.90 1.22
C GLY A 37 12.82 -4.73 2.40
N HIS A 38 11.99 -5.70 2.78
CA HIS A 38 12.30 -6.59 3.89
C HIS A 38 13.50 -7.50 3.55
N LYS A 39 14.66 -7.24 4.16
CA LYS A 39 15.80 -8.16 4.12
C LYS A 39 15.75 -9.12 5.30
N ALA A 40 15.44 -10.39 5.03
CA ALA A 40 15.69 -11.46 5.97
C ALA A 40 17.21 -11.56 6.26
N ALA A 41 17.58 -11.83 7.51
CA ALA A 41 18.98 -12.01 7.87
C ALA A 41 19.56 -13.20 7.08
N GLY A 42 20.58 -12.96 6.25
CA GLY A 42 21.31 -14.01 5.53
C GLY A 42 21.30 -13.92 4.00
N ASN A 43 20.30 -13.27 3.39
CA ASN A 43 20.19 -13.21 1.92
C ASN A 43 20.40 -11.77 1.44
N ALA A 44 21.67 -11.40 1.24
CA ALA A 44 22.01 -10.09 0.71
C ALA A 44 21.76 -9.96 -0.79
N ASP A 45 21.71 -11.10 -1.52
CA ASP A 45 21.93 -11.12 -2.97
C ASP A 45 20.82 -11.78 -3.82
N ASP A 46 19.82 -12.45 -3.21
CA ASP A 46 18.96 -13.40 -3.96
C ASP A 46 17.55 -12.93 -4.34
N ILE A 47 17.15 -11.70 -4.02
CA ILE A 47 15.82 -11.17 -4.45
C ILE A 47 15.92 -10.34 -5.74
N GLY A 48 17.12 -10.27 -6.34
CA GLY A 48 17.38 -9.44 -7.50
C GLY A 48 16.79 -10.04 -8.76
N PHE A 49 15.69 -9.49 -9.25
CA PHE A 49 15.26 -9.59 -10.66
C PHE A 49 16.26 -8.88 -11.61
N GLY A 50 17.57 -9.01 -11.38
CA GLY A 50 18.64 -8.30 -12.10
C GLY A 50 18.78 -6.81 -11.76
N GLY A 51 18.11 -6.33 -10.70
CA GLY A 51 18.09 -4.91 -10.28
C GLY A 51 19.18 -4.50 -9.28
N PRO A 52 19.17 -3.22 -8.84
CA PRO A 52 20.08 -2.70 -7.81
C PRO A 52 19.98 -3.49 -6.50
N PRO A 53 21.04 -3.51 -5.67
CA PRO A 53 21.00 -4.22 -4.39
C PRO A 53 19.84 -3.72 -3.50
N LEU A 54 18.99 -4.65 -3.06
CA LEU A 54 17.90 -4.34 -2.16
C LEU A 54 18.46 -3.83 -0.82
N ARG A 55 17.97 -2.68 -0.38
CA ARG A 55 18.31 -2.05 0.91
C ARG A 55 17.32 -2.48 1.98
N ASP A 56 17.81 -2.66 3.20
CA ASP A 56 16.97 -3.03 4.35
C ASP A 56 16.07 -1.85 4.75
N GLU A 57 14.77 -1.96 4.51
CA GLU A 57 13.77 -0.92 4.76
C GLU A 57 13.69 -0.47 6.22
N ARG A 58 14.15 -1.28 7.17
CA ARG A 58 14.18 -0.93 8.61
C ARG A 58 15.21 0.16 8.91
N LYS A 59 16.18 0.36 8.01
CA LYS A 59 17.30 1.31 8.16
C LYS A 59 17.07 2.65 7.47
N TYR A 60 16.00 2.79 6.71
CA TYR A 60 15.66 3.99 5.96
C TYR A 60 14.29 4.50 6.37
N THR A 61 14.12 5.81 6.33
CA THR A 61 12.90 6.51 6.72
C THR A 61 12.26 7.22 5.54
N VAL A 62 11.02 7.68 5.72
CA VAL A 62 10.34 8.53 4.72
C VAL A 62 11.18 9.76 4.37
N ALA A 63 11.86 10.36 5.35
CA ALA A 63 12.73 11.51 5.14
C ALA A 63 13.96 11.20 4.29
N ASP A 64 14.47 9.97 4.32
CA ASP A 64 15.67 9.59 3.56
C ASP A 64 15.37 9.51 2.05
N ILE A 65 14.18 9.02 1.68
CA ILE A 65 13.80 8.83 0.28
C ILE A 65 12.94 9.98 -0.29
N ALA A 66 12.27 10.74 0.57
CA ALA A 66 11.38 11.83 0.15
C ALA A 66 11.39 13.01 1.16
N PRO A 67 12.50 13.74 1.30
CA PRO A 67 12.66 14.76 2.35
C PRO A 67 11.83 16.03 2.15
N ARG A 68 11.43 16.34 0.91
CA ARG A 68 10.84 17.65 0.55
C ARG A 68 9.44 17.51 -0.05
N PRO A 69 8.61 18.55 0.05
CA PRO A 69 7.38 18.63 -0.72
C PRO A 69 7.63 18.35 -2.21
N ARG A 70 6.67 17.68 -2.83
CA ARG A 70 6.70 17.20 -4.23
C ARG A 70 7.65 16.03 -4.52
N ASN A 71 8.49 15.59 -3.57
CA ASN A 71 9.19 14.32 -3.76
C ASN A 71 8.17 13.16 -3.87
N THR A 72 8.54 12.17 -4.67
CA THR A 72 7.74 11.00 -4.95
C THR A 72 8.59 9.74 -4.83
N PHE A 73 7.95 8.63 -4.53
CA PHE A 73 8.51 7.29 -4.57
C PHE A 73 7.38 6.29 -4.83
N SER A 74 7.73 5.08 -5.24
CA SER A 74 6.77 4.00 -5.47
C SER A 74 6.78 3.05 -4.28
N TYR A 75 5.61 2.47 -4.00
CA TYR A 75 5.44 1.31 -3.13
C TYR A 75 4.79 0.23 -3.98
N ILE A 76 5.47 -0.91 -4.12
CA ILE A 76 5.04 -2.05 -4.89
C ILE A 76 4.69 -3.15 -3.89
N TYR A 77 3.47 -3.67 -3.97
CA TYR A 77 2.97 -4.75 -3.12
C TYR A 77 2.46 -5.88 -3.97
N ASP A 78 2.73 -7.11 -3.53
CA ASP A 78 2.44 -8.34 -4.24
C ASP A 78 3.15 -8.39 -5.60
N PHE A 79 4.26 -9.12 -5.67
CA PHE A 79 5.02 -9.25 -6.92
C PHE A 79 4.34 -10.15 -7.96
N GLY A 80 3.24 -10.83 -7.59
CA GLY A 80 2.36 -11.50 -8.55
C GLY A 80 1.36 -10.52 -9.16
N ASP A 81 0.64 -9.78 -8.32
CA ASP A 81 -0.43 -8.85 -8.73
C ASP A 81 0.07 -7.46 -9.18
N ASP A 82 1.30 -7.10 -8.83
CA ASP A 82 2.01 -5.86 -9.16
C ASP A 82 1.22 -4.59 -8.80
N TRP A 83 0.79 -4.48 -7.53
CA TRP A 83 0.12 -3.27 -7.05
C TRP A 83 1.12 -2.13 -6.85
N VAL A 84 1.18 -1.22 -7.82
CA VAL A 84 2.08 -0.06 -7.78
C VAL A 84 1.37 1.20 -7.27
N HIS A 85 1.75 1.64 -6.06
CA HIS A 85 1.31 2.91 -5.47
C HIS A 85 2.37 4.00 -5.65
N ARG A 86 2.00 5.08 -6.33
CA ARG A 86 2.83 6.30 -6.37
C ARG A 86 2.54 7.19 -5.16
N ILE A 87 3.50 7.31 -4.27
CA ILE A 87 3.40 8.13 -3.05
C ILE A 87 4.06 9.48 -3.30
N ARG A 88 3.40 10.56 -2.85
CA ARG A 88 3.89 11.94 -3.00
C ARG A 88 3.80 12.70 -1.69
N VAL A 89 4.91 13.32 -1.30
CA VAL A 89 4.92 14.25 -0.17
C VAL A 89 4.23 15.54 -0.58
N LYS A 90 3.03 15.81 -0.05
CA LYS A 90 2.29 17.05 -0.35
C LYS A 90 2.84 18.25 0.42
N LYS A 91 3.17 18.06 1.71
CA LYS A 91 3.63 19.12 2.62
C LYS A 91 4.52 18.53 3.71
N VAL A 92 5.52 19.29 4.15
CA VAL A 92 6.33 19.02 5.34
C VAL A 92 6.13 20.18 6.29
N GLN A 93 5.78 19.89 7.54
CA GLN A 93 5.48 20.91 8.55
C GLN A 93 5.84 20.40 9.96
N PRO A 94 6.05 21.30 10.93
CA PRO A 94 6.17 20.90 12.32
C PRO A 94 4.95 20.08 12.78
N PRO A 95 5.14 19.08 13.66
CA PRO A 95 4.04 18.30 14.19
C PRO A 95 3.09 19.19 15.01
N GLU A 96 1.80 18.94 14.89
CA GLU A 96 0.79 19.65 15.68
C GLU A 96 0.86 19.22 17.15
N ARG A 97 0.67 20.16 18.09
CA ARG A 97 0.83 19.92 19.54
C ARG A 97 -0.01 18.74 20.06
N SER A 98 -1.20 18.54 19.51
CA SER A 98 -2.13 17.45 19.87
C SER A 98 -2.28 16.41 18.75
N GLY A 99 -1.44 16.48 17.72
CA GLY A 99 -1.51 15.59 16.56
C GLY A 99 -1.08 14.17 16.92
N ARG A 100 -1.95 13.20 16.61
CA ARG A 100 -1.60 11.77 16.63
C ARG A 100 -1.26 11.34 15.22
N TYR A 101 -0.14 10.63 15.07
CA TYR A 101 0.39 10.18 13.78
C TYR A 101 0.77 8.70 13.88
N PRO A 102 0.62 7.92 12.80
CA PRO A 102 0.01 8.30 11.51
C PRO A 102 -1.49 8.59 11.64
N SER A 103 -2.05 9.20 10.60
CA SER A 103 -3.47 9.52 10.50
C SER A 103 -3.89 9.56 9.03
N CYS A 104 -5.12 9.13 8.76
CA CYS A 104 -5.78 9.29 7.47
C CYS A 104 -6.67 10.54 7.55
N THR A 105 -6.46 11.48 6.63
CA THR A 105 -7.19 12.76 6.63
C THR A 105 -8.18 12.90 5.49
N ALA A 106 -8.06 12.04 4.48
CA ALA A 106 -8.94 11.96 3.32
C ALA A 106 -8.64 10.64 2.58
N GLY A 107 -9.61 10.20 1.79
CA GLY A 107 -9.48 9.10 0.84
C GLY A 107 -10.75 9.04 0.00
N ASP A 108 -10.73 8.16 -0.99
CA ASP A 108 -11.83 7.99 -1.93
C ASP A 108 -11.75 6.58 -2.51
N ARG A 109 -12.93 6.01 -2.82
CA ARG A 109 -13.13 4.67 -3.38
C ARG A 109 -12.66 3.53 -2.46
N ALA A 110 -13.18 2.34 -2.72
CA ALA A 110 -12.75 1.14 -2.01
C ALA A 110 -11.36 0.72 -2.51
N ALA A 111 -10.54 0.18 -1.62
CA ALA A 111 -9.32 -0.49 -2.01
C ALA A 111 -9.64 -1.75 -2.84
N PRO A 112 -8.84 -2.07 -3.86
CA PRO A 112 -8.91 -3.38 -4.50
C PRO A 112 -8.72 -4.48 -3.44
N PRO A 113 -9.49 -5.57 -3.49
CA PRO A 113 -9.30 -6.70 -2.59
C PRO A 113 -7.89 -7.28 -2.75
N ASP A 114 -7.31 -7.75 -1.65
CA ASP A 114 -6.07 -8.53 -1.70
C ASP A 114 -6.31 -9.79 -2.57
N ASP A 115 -5.30 -10.25 -3.30
CA ASP A 115 -5.37 -11.43 -4.18
C ASP A 115 -6.42 -11.36 -5.32
N CYS A 116 -6.87 -10.18 -5.72
CA CYS A 116 -7.86 -10.07 -6.81
C CYS A 116 -7.25 -10.17 -8.23
N GLY A 117 -5.94 -10.42 -8.38
CA GLY A 117 -5.30 -10.62 -9.68
C GLY A 117 -4.80 -9.32 -10.31
N GLY A 118 -4.33 -8.38 -9.48
CA GLY A 118 -3.80 -7.10 -9.91
C GLY A 118 -4.85 -6.20 -10.56
N VAL A 119 -4.39 -5.18 -11.29
CA VAL A 119 -5.29 -4.26 -12.00
C VAL A 119 -6.24 -4.98 -12.98
N PRO A 120 -5.79 -5.94 -13.82
CA PRO A 120 -6.69 -6.64 -14.73
C PRO A 120 -7.76 -7.47 -14.00
N GLY A 121 -7.36 -8.17 -12.94
CA GLY A 121 -8.27 -8.98 -12.13
C GLY A 121 -9.30 -8.13 -11.41
N TYR A 122 -8.91 -6.98 -10.84
CA TYR A 122 -9.85 -6.03 -10.25
C TYR A 122 -10.84 -5.46 -11.28
N VAL A 123 -10.40 -5.09 -12.47
CA VAL A 123 -11.29 -4.62 -13.54
C VAL A 123 -12.32 -5.69 -13.91
N ARG A 124 -11.86 -6.94 -14.09
CA ARG A 124 -12.73 -8.09 -14.37
C ARG A 124 -13.74 -8.32 -13.24
N LEU A 125 -13.30 -8.27 -11.99
CA LEU A 125 -14.18 -8.39 -10.82
C LEU A 125 -15.30 -7.33 -10.87
N LEU A 126 -14.96 -6.08 -11.15
CA LEU A 126 -15.97 -5.01 -11.27
C LEU A 126 -16.94 -5.25 -12.43
N GLU A 127 -16.47 -5.76 -13.56
CA GLU A 127 -17.32 -6.11 -14.70
C GLU A 127 -18.32 -7.22 -14.36
N ILE A 128 -17.85 -8.26 -13.65
CA ILE A 128 -18.68 -9.37 -13.19
C ILE A 128 -19.73 -8.88 -12.20
N LEU A 129 -19.32 -8.18 -11.13
CA LEU A 129 -20.24 -7.71 -10.08
C LEU A 129 -21.27 -6.69 -10.57
N ARG A 130 -20.99 -5.97 -11.67
CA ARG A 130 -21.95 -5.05 -12.30
C ARG A 130 -23.02 -5.77 -13.13
N ASN A 131 -22.82 -7.03 -13.49
CA ASN A 131 -23.74 -7.80 -14.33
C ASN A 131 -24.30 -9.01 -13.56
N PRO A 132 -25.49 -8.89 -12.94
CA PRO A 132 -26.16 -10.00 -12.25
C PRO A 132 -26.49 -11.22 -13.13
N ARG A 133 -26.31 -11.13 -14.45
CA ARG A 133 -26.48 -12.25 -15.39
C ARG A 133 -25.15 -12.86 -15.85
N HIS A 134 -24.02 -12.34 -15.38
CA HIS A 134 -22.72 -12.94 -15.65
C HIS A 134 -22.67 -14.33 -15.01
N GLU A 135 -22.10 -15.30 -15.70
CA GLU A 135 -22.04 -16.70 -15.22
C GLU A 135 -21.31 -16.82 -13.88
N GLU A 136 -20.23 -16.06 -13.70
CA GLU A 136 -19.45 -15.98 -12.45
C GLU A 136 -20.01 -14.98 -11.41
N HIS A 137 -21.17 -14.34 -11.62
CA HIS A 137 -21.66 -13.28 -10.72
C HIS A 137 -21.80 -13.74 -9.27
N GLU A 138 -22.55 -14.83 -9.05
CA GLU A 138 -22.81 -15.34 -7.69
C GLU A 138 -21.53 -15.83 -7.01
N GLU A 139 -20.65 -16.51 -7.75
CA GLU A 139 -19.37 -16.99 -7.23
C GLU A 139 -18.47 -15.84 -6.77
N MET A 140 -18.32 -14.81 -7.61
CA MET A 140 -17.50 -13.65 -7.27
C MET A 140 -18.13 -12.77 -6.19
N LEU A 141 -19.45 -12.72 -6.11
CA LEU A 141 -20.16 -12.04 -5.03
C LEU A 141 -19.94 -12.75 -3.69
N GLU A 142 -19.97 -14.08 -3.67
CA GLU A 142 -19.65 -14.87 -2.47
C GLU A 142 -18.17 -14.69 -2.08
N TRP A 143 -17.25 -14.78 -3.04
CA TRP A 143 -15.82 -14.63 -2.82
C TRP A 143 -15.47 -13.27 -2.18
N ILE A 144 -16.12 -12.19 -2.63
CA ILE A 144 -15.89 -10.84 -2.07
C ILE A 144 -16.59 -10.60 -0.73
N GLY A 145 -17.30 -11.60 -0.19
CA GLY A 145 -17.98 -11.52 1.10
C GLY A 145 -19.43 -11.00 1.03
N GLY A 146 -20.05 -11.08 -0.14
CA GLY A 146 -21.48 -10.85 -0.36
C GLY A 146 -21.87 -9.45 -0.84
N SER A 147 -21.01 -8.45 -0.70
CA SER A 147 -21.25 -7.10 -1.24
C SER A 147 -19.96 -6.31 -1.39
N PHE A 148 -19.84 -5.56 -2.48
CA PHE A 148 -18.71 -4.67 -2.72
C PHE A 148 -19.16 -3.40 -3.45
N ASP A 149 -18.97 -2.24 -2.82
CA ASP A 149 -19.16 -0.94 -3.46
C ASP A 149 -17.79 -0.34 -3.79
N PRO A 150 -17.39 -0.29 -5.07
CA PRO A 150 -16.08 0.24 -5.47
C PRO A 150 -15.91 1.73 -5.17
N GLU A 151 -17.00 2.48 -4.95
CA GLU A 151 -16.95 3.92 -4.68
C GLU A 151 -17.01 4.23 -3.17
N ALA A 152 -17.18 3.22 -2.31
CA ALA A 152 -17.26 3.42 -0.87
C ALA A 152 -15.89 3.70 -0.23
N PHE A 153 -15.83 4.71 0.65
CA PHE A 153 -14.66 4.98 1.50
C PHE A 153 -15.09 5.45 2.89
N ASP A 154 -14.66 4.74 3.95
CA ASP A 154 -14.89 5.13 5.34
C ASP A 154 -13.63 5.73 5.98
N LEU A 155 -13.56 7.06 5.98
CA LEU A 155 -12.46 7.81 6.59
C LEU A 155 -12.25 7.48 8.07
N LYS A 156 -13.32 7.27 8.85
CA LYS A 156 -13.19 7.02 10.29
C LYS A 156 -12.62 5.64 10.55
N ALA A 157 -13.08 4.63 9.82
CA ALA A 157 -12.56 3.28 9.90
C ALA A 157 -11.08 3.23 9.47
N THR A 158 -10.75 3.84 8.31
CA THR A 158 -9.37 3.89 7.81
C THR A 158 -8.44 4.66 8.75
N ASP A 159 -8.85 5.83 9.27
CA ASP A 159 -8.02 6.59 10.23
C ASP A 159 -7.80 5.79 11.53
N LYS A 160 -8.82 5.07 12.01
CA LYS A 160 -8.69 4.18 13.17
C LYS A 160 -7.71 3.03 12.88
N ALA A 161 -7.79 2.39 11.72
CA ALA A 161 -6.92 1.30 11.33
C ALA A 161 -5.46 1.75 11.27
N VAL A 162 -5.15 2.81 10.53
CA VAL A 162 -3.76 3.30 10.40
C VAL A 162 -3.18 3.77 11.75
N ARG A 163 -3.99 4.33 12.65
CA ARG A 163 -3.55 4.72 14.00
C ARG A 163 -3.26 3.55 14.93
N SER A 164 -3.77 2.36 14.60
CA SER A 164 -3.56 1.16 15.40
C SER A 164 -2.21 0.49 15.12
N VAL A 165 -1.54 0.88 14.03
CA VAL A 165 -0.17 0.50 13.71
C VAL A 165 0.76 1.01 14.83
N ARG A 166 1.38 0.08 15.55
CA ARG A 166 2.24 0.34 16.71
C ARG A 166 3.70 0.16 16.34
#